data_AF-A0AAV8XED6-F1
#
_entry.id   AF-A0AAV8XED6-F1
#
_cell.length_a   1.000
_cell.length_b   1.000
_cell.length_c   1.000
_cell.angle_alpha   90.00
_cell.angle_beta   90.00
_cell.angle_gamma   90.00
#
_symmetry.space_group_name_H-M   'P 1'
#
loop_
_entity.id
_entity.type
_entity.pdbx_description
1 polymer ?
#
loop_
_entity_poly.entity_id
_entity_poly.type
_entity_poly.pdbx_seq_one_letter_code
_entity_poly.pdbx_strand_id
1 'polypeptide(L)'
;MDKELVKRMEGIVVYWSKQVRIGLLDKDQNTPEDMLCLKDEYEFWNHNEYGEKPWDLDKAPVFNHVDSFIQRCKDMIEVCESMVVFGRFDETEVIPKPKFGGSKGLDFEQWAERIENMFNMGLDEIENCNLFNPNSSLNSRLYLD
;
A
#
# COMPACT_ATOMS: atom_id res chain seq x y z
N MET A 1 5.99 -0.66 16.53
CA MET A 1 4.93 -0.65 15.51
C MET A 1 3.83 -1.66 15.83
N ASP A 2 2.59 -1.22 15.91
CA ASP A 2 1.40 -2.05 16.17
C ASP A 2 1.13 -3.07 15.05
N LYS A 3 1.37 -4.36 15.34
CA LYS A 3 1.12 -5.50 14.44
C LYS A 3 -0.36 -5.68 14.10
N GLU A 4 -1.26 -5.28 14.99
CA GLU A 4 -2.70 -5.36 14.75
C GLU A 4 -3.14 -4.28 13.76
N LEU A 5 -2.59 -3.08 13.86
CA LEU A 5 -2.80 -2.01 12.89
C LEU A 5 -2.34 -2.43 11.48
N VAL A 6 -1.13 -3.00 11.35
CA VAL A 6 -0.60 -3.48 10.06
C VAL A 6 -1.52 -4.53 9.43
N LYS A 7 -1.96 -5.52 10.22
CA LYS A 7 -2.90 -6.56 9.74
C LYS A 7 -4.25 -5.99 9.32
N ARG A 8 -4.78 -5.01 10.06
CA ARG A 8 -6.03 -4.33 9.69
C ARG A 8 -5.86 -3.55 8.39
N MET A 9 -4.74 -2.85 8.21
CA MET A 9 -4.44 -2.13 6.96
C MET A 9 -4.33 -3.07 5.77
N GLU A 10 -3.64 -4.21 5.92
CA GLU A 10 -3.57 -5.24 4.88
C GLU A 10 -4.97 -5.73 4.48
N GLY A 11 -5.81 -6.05 5.47
CA GLY A 11 -7.19 -6.49 5.23
C GLY A 11 -8.03 -5.45 4.50
N ILE A 12 -7.92 -4.18 4.88
CA ILE A 12 -8.62 -3.06 4.23
C ILE A 12 -8.17 -2.90 2.78
N VAL A 13 -6.86 -2.89 2.51
CA VAL A 13 -6.31 -2.74 1.14
C VAL A 13 -6.78 -3.89 0.25
N VAL A 14 -6.65 -5.13 0.72
CA VAL A 14 -7.10 -6.31 -0.04
C VAL A 14 -8.60 -6.26 -0.32
N TYR A 15 -9.40 -5.91 0.68
CA TYR A 15 -10.86 -5.83 0.54
C TYR A 15 -11.27 -4.76 -0.47
N TRP A 16 -10.82 -3.51 -0.29
CA TRP A 16 -11.22 -2.40 -1.15
C TRP A 16 -10.76 -2.59 -2.59
N SER A 17 -9.53 -3.06 -2.82
CA SER A 17 -9.05 -3.36 -4.16
C SER A 17 -9.84 -4.47 -4.84
N LYS A 18 -10.27 -5.49 -4.08
CA LYS A 18 -11.16 -6.54 -4.59
C LYS A 18 -12.53 -5.97 -4.97
N GLN A 19 -13.13 -5.11 -4.14
CA GLN A 19 -14.42 -4.47 -4.44
C GLN A 19 -14.35 -3.59 -5.68
N VAL A 20 -13.29 -2.77 -5.82
CA VAL A 20 -13.07 -1.95 -7.02
C VAL A 20 -12.93 -2.83 -8.26
N ARG A 21 -12.20 -3.95 -8.16
CA ARG A 21 -12.07 -4.90 -9.27
C ARG A 21 -13.39 -5.58 -9.62
N ILE A 22 -14.18 -5.99 -8.63
CA ILE A 22 -15.50 -6.57 -8.87
C ILE A 22 -16.38 -5.54 -9.59
N GLY A 23 -16.53 -4.33 -9.06
CA GLY A 23 -17.38 -3.30 -9.68
C GLY A 23 -16.93 -2.90 -11.09
N LEU A 24 -15.63 -2.87 -11.37
CA LEU A 24 -15.12 -2.56 -12.72
C LEU A 24 -15.21 -3.76 -13.68
N LEU A 25 -15.09 -4.99 -13.20
CA LEU A 25 -15.19 -6.20 -14.05
C LEU A 25 -16.62 -6.69 -14.22
N ASP A 26 -17.53 -6.24 -13.35
CA ASP A 26 -18.94 -6.53 -13.45
C ASP A 26 -19.49 -5.93 -14.74
N LYS A 27 -19.91 -6.81 -15.65
CA LYS A 27 -20.54 -6.43 -16.91
C LYS A 27 -22.05 -6.24 -16.72
N ASP A 28 -22.60 -6.69 -15.59
CA ASP A 28 -24.04 -6.76 -15.32
C ASP A 28 -24.58 -5.54 -14.56
N GLN A 29 -23.75 -4.59 -14.08
CA GLN A 29 -24.30 -3.29 -13.61
C GLN A 29 -24.95 -2.44 -14.74
N ASN A 30 -24.92 -2.92 -15.97
CA ASN A 30 -25.63 -2.33 -17.12
C ASN A 30 -26.80 -3.21 -17.60
N THR A 31 -27.21 -4.27 -16.88
CA THR A 31 -28.41 -5.02 -17.26
C THR A 31 -29.67 -4.31 -16.73
N PRO A 32 -30.71 -4.17 -17.57
CA PRO A 32 -31.97 -3.53 -17.17
C PRO A 32 -32.63 -4.15 -15.93
N GLU A 33 -32.33 -5.42 -15.62
CA GLU A 33 -32.97 -6.16 -14.53
C GLU A 33 -32.61 -5.70 -13.12
N ASP A 34 -31.48 -4.99 -12.92
CA ASP A 34 -31.03 -4.50 -11.59
C ASP A 34 -31.51 -3.06 -11.28
N MET A 35 -32.27 -2.42 -12.18
CA MET A 35 -32.79 -1.08 -11.95
C MET A 35 -34.02 -1.10 -11.04
N LEU A 36 -33.84 -0.53 -9.84
CA LEU A 36 -34.83 -0.52 -8.76
C LEU A 36 -36.10 0.27 -9.09
N CYS A 37 -36.08 1.13 -10.12
CA CYS A 37 -37.19 1.98 -10.52
C CYS A 37 -37.23 2.22 -12.04
N LEU A 38 -38.44 2.32 -12.59
CA LEU A 38 -38.71 2.70 -14.00
C LEU A 38 -38.05 4.02 -14.43
N LYS A 39 -37.79 4.93 -13.48
CA LYS A 39 -37.09 6.19 -13.75
C LYS A 39 -35.60 5.95 -14.05
N ASP A 40 -34.99 5.01 -13.36
CA ASP A 40 -33.57 4.66 -13.54
C ASP A 40 -33.39 3.98 -14.91
N GLU A 41 -34.31 3.09 -15.28
CA GLU A 41 -34.36 2.45 -16.60
C GLU A 41 -34.51 3.47 -17.73
N TYR A 42 -35.43 4.42 -17.58
CA TYR A 42 -35.60 5.50 -18.55
C TYR A 42 -34.34 6.38 -18.67
N GLU A 43 -33.71 6.77 -17.56
CA GLU A 43 -32.49 7.58 -17.59
C GLU A 43 -31.30 6.82 -18.20
N PHE A 44 -31.18 5.53 -17.92
CA PHE A 44 -30.16 4.65 -18.51
C PHE A 44 -30.31 4.54 -20.03
N TRP A 45 -31.50 4.16 -20.52
CA TRP A 45 -31.74 4.06 -21.97
C TRP A 45 -31.64 5.42 -22.65
N ASN A 46 -32.14 6.49 -22.03
CA ASN A 46 -32.07 7.83 -22.61
C ASN A 46 -30.61 8.34 -22.69
N HIS A 47 -29.78 8.04 -21.70
CA HIS A 47 -28.34 8.34 -21.76
C HIS A 47 -27.61 7.47 -22.80
N ASN A 48 -28.01 6.21 -23.00
CA ASN A 48 -27.35 5.32 -23.94
C ASN A 48 -27.80 5.50 -25.39
N GLU A 49 -29.08 5.86 -25.64
CA GLU A 49 -29.62 6.16 -26.96
C GLU A 49 -29.36 7.61 -27.41
N TYR A 50 -29.43 8.59 -26.49
CA TYR A 50 -29.37 10.01 -26.84
C TYR A 50 -28.18 10.76 -26.23
N GLY A 51 -27.37 10.12 -25.38
CA GLY A 51 -26.09 10.69 -24.97
C GLY A 51 -25.12 10.75 -26.14
N GLU A 52 -24.44 11.89 -26.33
CA GLU A 52 -23.50 12.08 -27.45
C GLU A 52 -22.37 11.03 -27.49
N LYS A 53 -22.09 10.35 -26.36
CA LYS A 53 -21.20 9.20 -26.27
C LYS A 53 -21.74 8.17 -25.26
N PRO A 54 -21.70 6.86 -25.58
CA PRO A 54 -21.95 5.81 -24.59
C PRO A 54 -20.91 5.87 -23.45
N TRP A 55 -21.27 5.34 -22.26
CA TRP A 55 -20.35 5.18 -21.13
C TRP A 55 -19.25 4.14 -21.47
N ASP A 56 -18.25 4.57 -22.21
CA ASP A 56 -17.05 3.79 -22.53
C ASP A 56 -15.92 4.22 -21.60
N LEU A 57 -15.91 3.66 -20.38
CA LEU A 57 -14.83 3.87 -19.43
C LEU A 57 -13.65 2.97 -19.80
N ASP A 58 -12.53 3.58 -20.19
CA ASP A 58 -11.26 2.86 -20.24
C ASP A 58 -10.87 2.44 -18.82
N LYS A 59 -11.01 1.15 -18.54
CA LYS A 59 -10.75 0.57 -17.22
C LYS A 59 -9.25 0.43 -16.94
N ALA A 60 -8.40 0.44 -17.97
CA ALA A 60 -6.98 0.17 -17.83
C ALA A 60 -6.26 1.22 -16.94
N PRO A 61 -6.46 2.54 -17.10
CA PRO A 61 -5.91 3.53 -16.18
C PRO A 61 -6.33 3.31 -14.72
N VAL A 62 -7.60 2.98 -14.48
CA VAL A 62 -8.13 2.77 -13.13
C VAL A 62 -7.48 1.56 -12.48
N PHE A 63 -7.39 0.43 -13.19
CA PHE A 63 -6.69 -0.76 -12.68
C PHE A 63 -5.21 -0.49 -12.42
N ASN A 64 -4.52 0.22 -13.32
CA ASN A 64 -3.12 0.57 -13.14
C ASN A 64 -2.89 1.42 -11.88
N HIS A 65 -3.76 2.38 -11.59
CA HIS A 65 -3.69 3.19 -10.38
C HIS A 65 -3.98 2.37 -9.12
N VAL A 66 -5.00 1.51 -9.15
CA VAL A 66 -5.33 0.61 -8.04
C VAL A 66 -4.16 -0.33 -7.75
N ASP A 67 -3.58 -0.92 -8.77
CA ASP A 67 -2.45 -1.85 -8.63
C ASP A 67 -1.20 -1.14 -8.10
N SER A 68 -0.92 0.08 -8.59
CA SER A 68 0.18 0.91 -8.08
C SER A 68 0.00 1.25 -6.60
N PHE A 69 -1.23 1.55 -6.18
CA PHE A 69 -1.53 1.82 -4.77
C PHE A 69 -1.35 0.57 -3.90
N ILE A 70 -1.86 -0.58 -4.34
CA ILE A 70 -1.68 -1.86 -3.64
C ILE A 70 -0.19 -2.15 -3.44
N GLN A 71 0.64 -1.95 -4.46
CA GLN A 71 2.08 -2.18 -4.35
C GLN A 71 2.70 -1.29 -3.28
N ARG A 72 2.41 0.01 -3.28
CA ARG A 72 2.92 0.93 -2.23
C ARG A 72 2.48 0.50 -0.83
N CYS A 73 1.26 -0.01 -0.66
CA CYS A 73 0.81 -0.52 0.62
C CYS A 73 1.59 -1.78 1.03
N LYS A 74 1.88 -2.68 0.10
CA LYS A 74 2.71 -3.87 0.36
C LYS A 74 4.14 -3.47 0.73
N ASP A 75 4.74 -2.56 -0.03
CA ASP A 75 6.08 -2.03 0.25
C ASP A 75 6.15 -1.47 1.68
N MET A 76 5.12 -0.71 2.09
CA MET A 76 5.04 -0.17 3.45
C MET A 76 4.91 -1.27 4.50
N ILE A 77 4.09 -2.30 4.27
CA ILE A 77 3.96 -3.46 5.17
C ILE A 77 5.30 -4.18 5.30
N GLU A 78 6.05 -4.38 4.23
CA GLU A 78 7.36 -5.06 4.26
C GLU A 78 8.41 -4.25 5.06
N VAL A 79 8.43 -2.92 4.89
CA VAL A 79 9.29 -2.04 5.71
C VAL A 79 8.92 -2.18 7.18
N CYS A 80 7.64 -2.09 7.47
CA CYS A 80 7.05 -2.27 8.79
C CYS A 80 7.47 -3.60 9.44
N GLU A 81 7.35 -4.73 8.74
CA GLU A 81 7.77 -6.04 9.24
C GLU A 81 9.29 -6.12 9.47
N SER A 82 10.08 -5.56 8.55
CA SER A 82 11.53 -5.52 8.65
C SER A 82 12.01 -4.74 9.88
N MET A 83 11.31 -3.67 10.24
CA MET A 83 11.58 -2.89 11.46
C MET A 83 11.42 -3.72 12.74
N VAL A 84 10.45 -4.63 12.78
CA VAL A 84 10.26 -5.53 13.93
C VAL A 84 11.34 -6.60 13.96
N VAL A 85 11.65 -7.21 12.81
CA VAL A 85 12.58 -8.34 12.72
C VAL A 85 14.03 -7.91 12.98
N PHE A 86 14.49 -6.85 12.30
CA PHE A 86 15.90 -6.44 12.33
C PHE A 86 16.15 -5.30 13.32
N GLY A 87 15.25 -4.32 13.38
CA GLY A 87 15.36 -3.17 14.28
C GLY A 87 14.78 -3.40 15.68
N ARG A 88 14.09 -4.52 15.90
CA ARG A 88 13.41 -4.83 17.16
C ARG A 88 12.40 -3.74 17.60
N PHE A 89 11.81 -3.05 16.63
CA PHE A 89 10.85 -1.97 16.84
C PHE A 89 9.42 -2.46 17.07
N ASP A 90 9.19 -3.08 18.22
CA ASP A 90 7.86 -3.48 18.68
C ASP A 90 7.34 -2.50 19.75
N GLU A 91 6.07 -2.10 19.64
CA GLU A 91 5.43 -1.14 20.55
C GLU A 91 4.79 -1.82 21.77
N THR A 92 4.51 -3.11 21.65
CA THR A 92 3.79 -3.89 22.67
C THR A 92 4.75 -4.56 23.63
N GLU A 93 5.92 -4.97 23.14
CA GLU A 93 6.90 -5.72 23.93
C GLU A 93 8.33 -5.32 23.55
N VAL A 94 9.24 -5.40 24.52
CA VAL A 94 10.67 -5.23 24.25
C VAL A 94 11.22 -6.55 23.69
N ILE A 95 11.66 -6.55 22.44
CA ILE A 95 12.29 -7.73 21.83
C ILE A 95 13.74 -7.83 22.35
N PRO A 96 14.12 -8.91 23.05
CA PRO A 96 15.48 -9.07 23.57
C PRO A 96 16.47 -9.42 22.45
N LYS A 97 17.76 -9.14 22.68
CA LYS A 97 18.82 -9.63 21.78
C LYS A 97 18.79 -11.16 21.71
N PRO A 98 18.91 -11.75 20.51
CA PRO A 98 18.94 -13.20 20.37
C PRO A 98 20.16 -13.76 21.09
N LYS A 99 19.98 -14.87 21.80
CA LYS A 99 21.06 -15.61 22.45
C LYS A 99 21.18 -16.97 21.83
N PHE A 100 22.42 -17.38 21.52
CA PHE A 100 22.68 -18.64 20.84
C PHE A 100 23.55 -19.54 21.72
N GLY A 101 23.15 -20.80 21.85
CA GLY A 101 23.93 -21.82 22.55
C GLY A 101 25.06 -22.39 21.68
N GLY A 102 25.89 -23.24 22.30
CA GLY A 102 26.97 -23.96 21.60
C GLY A 102 28.24 -23.14 21.40
N SER A 103 29.27 -23.77 20.81
CA SER A 103 30.62 -23.19 20.70
C SER A 103 30.70 -21.96 19.78
N LYS A 104 29.74 -21.79 18.87
CA LYS A 104 29.64 -20.63 17.95
C LYS A 104 28.57 -19.63 18.36
N GLY A 105 27.95 -19.78 19.53
CA GLY A 105 26.86 -18.92 19.97
C GLY A 105 27.21 -17.43 19.93
N LEU A 106 28.37 -17.08 20.50
CA LEU A 106 28.89 -15.71 20.51
C LEU A 106 29.11 -15.13 19.10
N ASP A 107 29.52 -15.95 18.14
CA ASP A 107 29.73 -15.50 16.76
C ASP A 107 28.39 -15.13 16.10
N PHE A 108 27.34 -15.92 16.34
CA PHE A 108 25.99 -15.63 15.85
C PHE A 108 25.36 -14.41 16.54
N GLU A 109 25.59 -14.24 17.84
CA GLU A 109 25.14 -13.04 18.57
C GLU A 109 25.78 -11.77 17.99
N GLN A 110 27.10 -11.79 17.75
CA GLN A 110 27.80 -10.68 17.08
C GLN A 110 27.30 -10.44 15.66
N TRP A 111 26.99 -11.50 14.91
CA TRP A 111 26.46 -11.37 13.56
C TRP A 111 25.06 -10.74 13.55
N ALA A 112 24.18 -11.17 14.46
CA ALA A 112 22.86 -10.57 14.63
C ALA A 112 22.94 -9.08 15.01
N GLU A 113 23.85 -8.73 15.91
CA GLU A 113 24.11 -7.32 16.29
C GLU A 113 24.62 -6.49 15.10
N ARG A 114 25.48 -7.05 14.25
CA ARG A 114 25.91 -6.37 13.02
C ARG A 114 24.77 -6.11 12.04
N ILE A 115 23.89 -7.10 11.84
CA ILE A 115 22.72 -6.95 10.96
C ILE A 115 21.81 -5.81 11.45
N GLU A 116 21.53 -5.79 12.75
CA GLU A 116 20.72 -4.71 13.34
C GLU A 116 21.38 -3.34 13.15
N ASN A 117 22.68 -3.22 13.41
CA ASN A 117 23.39 -1.96 13.21
C ASN A 117 23.33 -1.50 11.75
N MET A 118 23.49 -2.43 10.79
CA MET A 118 23.34 -2.13 9.36
C MET A 118 21.93 -1.66 9.02
N PHE A 119 20.90 -2.29 9.60
CA PHE A 119 19.53 -1.90 9.38
C PHE A 119 19.24 -0.50 9.93
N ASN A 120 19.67 -0.19 11.16
CA ASN A 120 19.51 1.14 11.75
C ASN A 120 20.25 2.22 10.96
N MET A 121 21.48 1.94 10.47
CA MET A 121 22.19 2.86 9.57
C MET A 121 21.39 3.13 8.30
N GLY A 122 20.75 2.10 7.71
CA GLY A 122 19.89 2.29 6.54
C GLY A 122 18.66 3.14 6.83
N LEU A 123 18.03 2.98 8.01
CA LEU A 123 16.92 3.83 8.42
C LEU A 123 17.34 5.29 8.62
N ASP A 124 18.48 5.52 9.27
CA ASP A 124 19.05 6.85 9.44
C ASP A 124 19.32 7.51 8.08
N GLU A 125 19.83 6.76 7.10
CA GLU A 125 20.04 7.25 5.73
C GLU A 125 18.71 7.64 5.05
N ILE A 126 17.65 6.84 5.24
CA ILE A 126 16.31 7.12 4.68
C ILE A 126 15.69 8.36 5.34
N GLU A 127 15.76 8.48 6.66
CA GLU A 127 15.23 9.63 7.41
C GLU A 127 15.94 10.93 7.02
N ASN A 128 17.26 10.87 6.83
CA ASN A 128 18.06 12.01 6.41
C ASN A 128 18.06 12.25 4.89
N CYS A 129 17.41 11.39 4.12
CA CYS A 129 17.24 11.57 2.69
C CYS A 129 16.25 12.72 2.46
N ASN A 130 16.73 13.83 1.88
CA ASN A 130 16.06 15.13 1.72
C ASN A 130 14.76 15.14 0.86
N LEU A 131 14.08 14.03 0.63
CA LEU A 131 12.83 13.94 -0.12
C LEU A 131 11.62 14.57 0.59
N PHE A 132 11.69 14.77 1.91
CA PHE A 132 10.61 15.38 2.70
C PHE A 132 10.99 16.69 3.38
N ASN A 133 12.18 17.25 3.12
CA ASN A 133 12.52 18.58 3.62
C ASN A 133 11.92 19.66 2.69
N PRO A 134 10.85 20.38 3.10
CA PRO A 134 10.26 21.42 2.27
C PRO A 134 11.22 22.60 1.99
N ASN A 135 12.34 22.69 2.71
CA ASN A 135 13.38 23.70 2.51
C ASN A 135 14.63 23.16 1.80
N SER A 136 14.62 21.92 1.29
CA SER A 136 15.71 21.45 0.45
C SER A 136 15.69 22.21 -0.88
N SER A 137 16.83 22.78 -1.27
CA SER A 137 17.03 23.56 -2.50
C SER A 137 16.72 22.79 -3.80
N LEU A 138 16.37 21.50 -3.70
CA LEU A 138 15.96 20.62 -4.79
C LEU A 138 14.47 20.73 -5.13
N ASN A 139 13.59 21.11 -4.19
CA ASN A 139 12.16 21.28 -4.46
C ASN A 139 11.83 22.53 -5.28
N SER A 140 12.73 23.52 -5.34
CA SER A 140 12.55 24.73 -6.15
C SER A 140 12.62 24.49 -7.67
N ARG A 141 13.01 23.29 -8.11
CA ARG A 141 13.08 22.92 -9.55
C ARG A 141 11.86 22.13 -10.04
N LEU A 142 10.98 21.67 -9.15
CA LEU A 142 9.81 20.85 -9.52
C LEU A 142 8.52 21.67 -9.74
N TYR A 143 8.58 23.00 -9.63
CA TYR A 143 7.42 23.91 -9.79
C TYR A 143 7.55 24.89 -10.97
N LEU A 144 8.42 24.63 -11.95
CA LEU A 144 8.65 25.54 -13.08
C LEU A 144 8.60 24.91 -14.49
N ASP A 145 8.09 23.68 -14.63
CA ASP A 145 7.73 23.11 -15.94
C ASP A 145 6.27 22.62 -15.94
#